data_AF-A0A9D4WSA0-F1
#
_entry.id   AF-A0A9D4WSA0-F1
#
_cell.length_a   1.000
_cell.length_b   1.000
_cell.length_c   1.000
_cell.angle_alpha   90.00
_cell.angle_beta   90.00
_cell.angle_gamma   90.00
#
_symmetry.space_group_name_H-M   'P 1'
#
loop_
_entity.id
_entity.type
_entity.pdbx_description
1 polymer ?
#
loop_
_entity_poly.entity_id
_entity_poly.type
_entity_poly.pdbx_seq_one_letter_code
_entity_poly.pdbx_strand_id
1 'polypeptide(L)'
;MLGVKDLCQADSKSFSMQWSLLLPTSDVLQPRMRDATLMTCLLFDPCLKARMASASTLAAMLDGPSSIFLQAAEYKESSKVGSFTALSSSLGQILLEIHKGILYLIQNEAHGKLLALLFKIIRLLILHTPYSRMPPNLLPTVITSLRTRIEEGFRSKSDRNNLLDPAVGCLTLALSSSPSSAQVKKLLHDEVSSGYLEKEKKSGVLSLLFEYASQGSCPSICLEALQT
;
A
#
# COMPACT_ATOMS: atom_id res chain seq x y z
N MET A 1 23.67 -18.05 7.70
CA MET A 1 23.65 -16.61 7.99
C MET A 1 22.19 -16.26 8.27
N LEU A 2 21.79 -16.09 9.54
CA LEU A 2 20.41 -15.71 9.87
C LEU A 2 20.11 -14.36 9.20
N GLY A 3 19.13 -14.32 8.32
CA GLY A 3 18.78 -13.10 7.60
C GLY A 3 18.08 -12.10 8.52
N VAL A 4 18.10 -10.81 8.17
CA VAL A 4 17.36 -9.76 8.90
C VAL A 4 15.88 -10.11 9.08
N LYS A 5 15.29 -10.82 8.12
CA LYS A 5 13.95 -11.40 8.22
C LYS A 5 13.81 -12.39 9.38
N ASP A 6 14.75 -13.31 9.54
CA ASP A 6 14.70 -14.35 10.57
C ASP A 6 14.86 -13.71 11.97
N LEU A 7 15.70 -12.67 12.07
CA LEU A 7 15.84 -11.84 13.27
C LEU A 7 14.54 -11.09 13.62
N CYS A 8 13.87 -10.51 12.62
CA CYS A 8 12.58 -9.83 12.81
C CYS A 8 11.50 -10.79 13.37
N GLN A 9 11.53 -12.05 12.96
CA GLN A 9 10.59 -13.08 13.44
C GLN A 9 10.96 -13.61 14.83
N ALA A 10 12.25 -13.68 15.16
CA ALA A 10 12.74 -14.20 16.43
C ALA A 10 12.63 -13.20 17.59
N ASP A 11 12.85 -11.89 17.35
CA ASP A 11 12.81 -10.85 18.39
C ASP A 11 12.20 -9.54 17.87
N SER A 12 10.88 -9.53 17.69
CA SER A 12 10.16 -8.37 17.15
C SER A 12 10.22 -7.13 18.06
N LYS A 13 10.49 -7.28 19.36
CA LYS A 13 10.50 -6.17 20.33
C LYS A 13 11.82 -5.41 20.30
N SER A 14 12.96 -6.09 20.27
CA SER A 14 14.26 -5.41 20.13
C SER A 14 14.41 -4.81 18.74
N PHE A 15 13.79 -5.44 17.73
CA PHE A 15 13.85 -4.97 16.35
C PHE A 15 13.04 -3.68 16.11
N SER A 16 11.95 -3.45 16.85
CA SER A 16 11.17 -2.20 16.73
C SER A 16 11.99 -0.96 17.12
N MET A 17 13.00 -1.12 17.98
CA MET A 17 13.92 -0.03 18.33
C MET A 17 14.85 0.38 17.17
N GLN A 18 15.07 -0.49 16.19
CA GLN A 18 15.93 -0.24 15.03
C GLN A 18 15.17 0.26 13.80
N TRP A 19 13.84 0.45 13.90
CA TRP A 19 13.01 0.88 12.77
C TRP A 19 13.45 2.22 12.18
N SER A 20 13.94 3.16 13.01
CA SER A 20 14.46 4.45 12.54
C SER A 20 15.73 4.32 11.67
N LEU A 21 16.46 3.21 11.78
CA LEU A 21 17.65 2.93 10.96
C LEU A 21 17.27 2.19 9.66
N LEU A 22 16.27 1.31 9.72
CA LEU A 22 15.91 0.41 8.61
C LEU A 22 14.80 0.97 7.71
N LEU A 23 13.96 1.86 8.23
CA LEU A 23 12.82 2.43 7.55
C LEU A 23 13.09 3.91 7.17
N PRO A 24 12.46 4.40 6.08
CA PRO A 24 12.71 5.75 5.61
C PRO A 24 12.13 6.81 6.54
N THR A 25 12.93 7.83 6.87
CA THR A 25 12.51 9.00 7.66
C THR A 25 12.41 10.27 6.82
N SER A 26 12.80 10.21 5.55
CA SER A 26 12.87 11.30 4.58
C SER A 26 12.31 10.82 3.24
N ASP A 27 12.16 11.75 2.28
CA ASP A 27 11.63 11.47 0.94
C ASP A 27 12.33 10.28 0.26
N VAL A 28 11.58 9.19 0.06
CA VAL A 28 12.08 7.92 -0.50
C VAL A 28 12.39 7.97 -1.99
N LEU A 29 11.79 8.91 -2.73
CA LEU A 29 11.95 8.98 -4.18
C LEU A 29 13.19 9.76 -4.60
N GLN A 30 13.83 10.46 -3.66
CA GLN A 30 15.11 11.12 -3.88
C GLN A 30 16.26 10.19 -3.46
N PRO A 31 17.11 9.72 -4.39
CA PRO A 31 18.24 8.87 -4.04
C PRO A 31 19.21 9.64 -3.15
N ARG A 32 19.36 9.23 -1.89
CA ARG A 32 20.35 9.80 -0.97
C ARG A 32 21.51 8.83 -0.84
N MET A 33 22.71 9.31 -1.12
CA MET A 33 23.97 8.54 -1.08
C MET A 33 24.30 7.91 0.29
N ARG A 34 23.57 8.24 1.37
CA ARG A 34 23.93 7.89 2.75
C ARG A 34 22.85 7.16 3.54
N ASP A 35 21.62 7.03 3.02
CA ASP A 35 20.51 6.44 3.76
C ASP A 35 20.25 5.01 3.28
N ALA A 36 20.96 4.02 3.86
CA ALA A 36 20.82 2.61 3.50
C ALA A 36 19.62 1.95 4.21
N THR A 37 18.41 2.29 3.77
CA THR A 37 17.15 1.71 4.28
C THR A 37 16.67 0.55 3.41
N LEU A 38 15.76 -0.29 3.96
CA LEU A 38 15.08 -1.31 3.17
C LEU A 38 14.38 -0.70 1.95
N MET A 39 13.77 0.48 2.11
CA MET A 39 13.08 1.16 1.00
C MET A 39 14.06 1.58 -0.11
N THR A 40 15.24 2.10 0.24
CA THR A 40 16.26 2.45 -0.78
C THR A 40 16.80 1.23 -1.51
N CYS A 41 17.03 0.11 -0.83
CA CYS A 41 17.40 -1.15 -1.50
C CYS A 41 16.26 -1.63 -2.41
N LEU A 42 15.00 -1.55 -1.95
CA LEU A 42 13.86 -1.97 -2.75
C LEU A 42 13.64 -1.10 -4.00
N LEU A 43 13.88 0.21 -3.92
CA LEU A 43 13.71 1.16 -5.01
C LEU A 43 14.87 1.15 -6.01
N PHE A 44 16.12 1.15 -5.52
CA PHE A 44 17.28 1.52 -6.33
C PHE A 44 18.31 0.41 -6.50
N ASP A 45 18.20 -0.72 -5.80
CA ASP A 45 19.18 -1.81 -5.96
C ASP A 45 19.03 -2.45 -7.35
N PRO A 46 20.10 -2.53 -8.16
CA PRO A 46 20.03 -3.12 -9.49
C PRO A 46 19.76 -4.64 -9.46
N CYS A 47 20.05 -5.31 -8.34
CA CYS A 47 19.88 -6.74 -8.18
C CYS A 47 18.46 -7.07 -7.70
N LEU A 48 17.67 -7.72 -8.58
CA LEU A 48 16.31 -8.16 -8.25
C LEU A 48 16.25 -9.03 -6.98
N LYS A 49 17.26 -9.87 -6.72
CA LYS A 49 17.29 -10.70 -5.50
C LYS A 49 17.39 -9.85 -4.23
N ALA A 50 18.17 -8.77 -4.27
CA ALA A 50 18.28 -7.83 -3.15
C ALA A 50 16.97 -7.08 -2.93
N ARG A 51 16.34 -6.59 -4.01
CA ARG A 51 15.00 -5.98 -3.97
C ARG A 51 13.95 -6.93 -3.38
N MET A 52 13.93 -8.19 -3.83
CA MET A 52 13.02 -9.23 -3.33
C MET A 52 13.26 -9.56 -1.85
N ALA A 53 14.52 -9.62 -1.41
CA ALA A 53 14.87 -9.84 -0.01
C ALA A 53 14.45 -8.65 0.86
N SER A 54 14.64 -7.42 0.36
CA SER A 54 14.19 -6.21 1.03
C SER A 54 12.66 -6.17 1.16
N ALA A 55 11.92 -6.41 0.07
CA ALA A 55 10.46 -6.49 0.09
C ALA A 55 9.96 -7.57 1.08
N SER A 56 10.57 -8.76 1.07
CA SER A 56 10.21 -9.85 1.97
C SER A 56 10.48 -9.51 3.43
N THR A 57 11.56 -8.78 3.71
CA THR A 57 11.92 -8.33 5.05
C THR A 57 10.93 -7.27 5.52
N LEU A 58 10.63 -6.28 4.68
CA LEU A 58 9.64 -5.24 4.98
C LEU A 58 8.25 -5.85 5.23
N ALA A 59 7.83 -6.82 4.42
CA ALA A 59 6.58 -7.55 4.65
C ALA A 59 6.59 -8.25 6.01
N ALA A 60 7.67 -8.95 6.39
CA ALA A 60 7.77 -9.61 7.69
C ALA A 60 7.72 -8.63 8.88
N MET A 61 8.30 -7.43 8.73
CA MET A 61 8.23 -6.38 9.75
C MET A 61 6.81 -5.86 9.98
N LEU A 62 6.04 -5.73 8.89
CA LEU A 62 4.67 -5.24 8.93
C LEU A 62 3.65 -6.31 9.33
N ASP A 63 3.95 -7.58 9.09
CA ASP A 63 3.10 -8.73 9.44
C ASP A 63 3.33 -9.20 10.90
N GLY A 64 4.47 -8.82 11.50
CA GLY A 64 4.86 -9.23 12.84
C GLY A 64 4.12 -8.50 13.99
N PRO A 65 4.26 -8.96 15.25
CA PRO A 65 3.58 -8.38 16.42
C PRO A 65 3.88 -6.88 16.65
N SER A 66 5.03 -6.42 16.15
CA SER A 66 5.45 -5.02 16.20
C SER A 66 4.59 -4.09 15.33
N SER A 67 3.77 -4.62 14.43
CA SER A 67 2.85 -3.81 13.61
C SER A 67 1.84 -3.03 14.45
N ILE A 68 1.54 -3.49 15.68
CA ILE A 68 0.66 -2.77 16.62
C ILE A 68 1.21 -1.38 16.97
N PHE A 69 2.54 -1.18 16.94
CA PHE A 69 3.14 0.12 17.19
C PHE A 69 2.76 1.13 16.11
N LEU A 70 2.52 0.69 14.86
CA LEU A 70 2.10 1.53 13.73
C LEU A 70 0.75 2.23 13.99
N GLN A 71 -0.10 1.66 14.85
CA GLN A 71 -1.37 2.28 15.24
C GLN A 71 -1.18 3.57 16.06
N ALA A 72 -0.02 3.72 16.71
CA ALA A 72 0.31 4.94 17.44
C ALA A 72 0.76 6.09 16.52
N ALA A 73 0.97 5.83 15.23
CA ALA A 73 1.46 6.80 14.27
C ALA A 73 0.53 8.02 14.13
N GLU A 74 1.15 9.18 13.96
CA GLU A 74 0.46 10.44 13.74
C GLU A 74 1.28 11.27 12.78
N TYR A 75 0.69 11.65 11.65
CA TYR A 75 1.37 12.56 10.75
C TYR A 75 1.29 13.98 11.30
N LYS A 76 2.44 14.61 11.46
CA LYS A 76 2.57 16.04 11.69
C LYS A 76 3.38 16.64 10.56
N GLU A 77 2.84 17.68 9.97
CA GLU A 77 3.52 18.43 8.92
C GLU A 77 4.82 19.01 9.46
N SER A 78 5.91 18.89 8.71
CA SER A 78 7.28 19.21 9.15
C SER A 78 7.43 20.65 9.65
N SER A 79 6.63 21.59 9.13
CA SER A 79 6.57 22.99 9.58
C SER A 79 6.00 23.18 10.99
N LYS A 80 5.31 22.18 11.54
CA LYS A 80 4.65 22.19 12.86
C LYS A 80 5.39 21.33 13.90
N VAL A 81 6.51 20.73 13.52
CA VAL A 81 7.34 19.92 14.40
C VAL A 81 8.33 20.84 15.11
N GLY A 82 8.22 20.97 16.43
CA GLY A 82 9.19 21.70 17.25
C GLY A 82 10.57 21.02 17.27
N SER A 83 11.50 21.50 18.09
CA SER A 83 12.85 20.92 18.23
C SER A 83 12.88 19.46 18.70
N PHE A 84 11.74 18.89 19.10
CA PHE A 84 11.58 17.50 19.52
C PHE A 84 10.52 16.78 18.66
N THR A 85 10.92 15.69 17.99
CA THR A 85 10.01 14.78 17.28
C THR A 85 9.49 13.70 18.23
N ALA A 86 8.18 13.69 18.49
CA ALA A 86 7.56 12.57 19.20
C ALA A 86 7.65 11.27 18.38
N LEU A 87 7.76 10.12 19.05
CA LEU A 87 7.84 8.81 18.40
C LEU A 87 6.69 8.56 17.41
N SER A 88 5.47 8.96 17.78
CA SER A 88 4.29 8.87 16.90
C SER A 88 4.44 9.67 15.61
N SER A 89 5.08 10.85 15.69
CA SER A 89 5.38 11.71 14.54
C SER A 89 6.38 11.06 13.59
N SER A 90 7.45 10.50 14.14
CA SER A 90 8.45 9.76 13.36
C SER A 90 7.83 8.55 12.66
N LEU A 91 6.93 7.85 13.36
CA LEU A 91 6.23 6.70 12.80
C LEU A 91 5.23 7.07 11.70
N GLY A 92 4.53 8.20 11.87
CA GLY A 92 3.67 8.78 10.83
C GLY A 92 4.46 9.12 9.57
N GLN A 93 5.65 9.71 9.71
CA GLN A 93 6.52 9.99 8.59
C GLN A 93 7.02 8.70 7.92
N ILE A 94 7.47 7.73 8.70
CA ILE A 94 7.90 6.42 8.19
C ILE A 94 6.79 5.74 7.38
N LEU A 95 5.57 5.68 7.92
CA LEU A 95 4.43 5.09 7.21
C LEU A 95 4.16 5.81 5.89
N LEU A 96 4.14 7.15 5.90
CA LEU A 96 3.89 7.94 4.71
C LEU A 96 4.93 7.67 3.61
N GLU A 97 6.20 7.63 3.99
CA GLU A 97 7.31 7.37 3.06
C GLU A 97 7.30 5.93 2.54
N ILE A 98 6.95 4.95 3.38
CA ILE A 98 6.76 3.58 2.91
C ILE A 98 5.61 3.51 1.91
N HIS A 99 4.45 4.14 2.19
CA HIS A 99 3.34 4.21 1.25
C HIS A 99 3.78 4.81 -0.10
N LYS A 100 4.46 5.96 -0.10
CA LYS A 100 4.95 6.60 -1.33
C LYS A 100 5.83 5.66 -2.15
N GLY A 101 6.82 5.03 -1.52
CA GLY A 101 7.76 4.14 -2.20
C GLY A 101 7.07 2.90 -2.79
N ILE A 102 6.16 2.28 -2.04
CA ILE A 102 5.40 1.11 -2.50
C ILE A 102 4.44 1.47 -3.62
N LEU A 103 3.72 2.59 -3.53
CA LEU A 103 2.82 3.04 -4.60
C LEU A 103 3.59 3.34 -5.88
N TYR A 104 4.74 4.01 -5.79
CA TYR A 104 5.63 4.24 -6.92
C TYR A 104 6.06 2.92 -7.58
N LEU A 105 6.48 1.94 -6.78
CA LEU A 105 6.89 0.64 -7.30
C LEU A 105 5.73 -0.13 -7.93
N ILE A 106 4.52 -0.06 -7.37
CA ILE A 106 3.34 -0.73 -7.95
C ILE A 106 3.05 -0.22 -9.37
N GLN A 107 3.24 1.08 -9.62
CA GLN A 107 3.06 1.64 -10.98
C GLN A 107 4.18 1.21 -11.93
N ASN A 108 5.42 1.17 -11.47
CA ASN A 108 6.59 1.04 -12.35
C ASN A 108 7.14 -0.38 -12.48
N GLU A 109 6.77 -1.31 -11.59
CA GLU A 109 7.35 -2.65 -11.55
C GLU A 109 6.81 -3.56 -12.66
N ALA A 110 7.73 -4.26 -13.33
CA ALA A 110 7.43 -5.18 -14.42
C ALA A 110 7.49 -6.65 -13.98
N HIS A 111 8.23 -6.97 -12.92
CA HIS A 111 8.39 -8.33 -12.42
C HIS A 111 7.19 -8.76 -11.57
N GLY A 112 6.37 -9.68 -12.10
CA GLY A 112 5.14 -10.14 -11.43
C GLY A 112 5.34 -10.66 -10.00
N LYS A 113 6.43 -11.41 -9.74
CA LYS A 113 6.73 -11.91 -8.38
C LYS A 113 7.01 -10.79 -7.37
N LEU A 114 7.72 -9.75 -7.80
CA LEU A 114 7.97 -8.59 -6.94
C LEU A 114 6.68 -7.81 -6.74
N LEU A 115 5.89 -7.64 -7.80
CA LEU A 115 4.58 -6.98 -7.72
C LEU A 115 3.60 -7.69 -6.77
N ALA A 116 3.61 -9.03 -6.73
CA ALA A 116 2.84 -9.79 -5.74
C ALA A 116 3.27 -9.48 -4.30
N LEU A 117 4.58 -9.36 -4.04
CA LEU A 117 5.08 -8.94 -2.73
C LEU A 117 4.70 -7.48 -2.40
N LEU A 118 4.73 -6.58 -3.38
CA LEU A 118 4.29 -5.20 -3.21
C LEU A 118 2.80 -5.13 -2.86
N PHE A 119 1.95 -5.95 -3.49
CA PHE A 119 0.53 -6.07 -3.10
C PHE A 119 0.37 -6.63 -1.69
N LYS A 120 1.18 -7.61 -1.28
CA LYS A 120 1.20 -8.06 0.12
C LYS A 120 1.55 -6.90 1.08
N ILE A 121 2.59 -6.13 0.75
CA ILE A 121 3.05 -5.00 1.57
C ILE A 121 1.97 -3.92 1.67
N ILE A 122 1.41 -3.45 0.55
CA ILE A 122 0.37 -2.40 0.58
C ILE A 122 -0.88 -2.87 1.31
N ARG A 123 -1.26 -4.15 1.21
CA ARG A 123 -2.35 -4.73 2.02
C ARG A 123 -2.09 -4.57 3.52
N LEU A 124 -0.88 -4.93 3.98
CA LEU A 124 -0.48 -4.78 5.38
C LEU A 124 -0.46 -3.31 5.81
N LEU A 125 0.03 -2.43 4.95
CA LEU A 125 0.00 -0.99 5.21
C LEU A 125 -1.43 -0.48 5.36
N ILE A 126 -2.36 -0.86 4.48
CA ILE A 126 -3.77 -0.47 4.57
C ILE A 126 -4.38 -0.95 5.90
N LEU A 127 -4.04 -2.17 6.33
CA LEU A 127 -4.57 -2.75 7.58
C LEU A 127 -4.04 -2.04 8.83
N HIS A 128 -2.77 -1.62 8.83
CA HIS A 128 -2.10 -1.12 10.02
C HIS A 128 -1.97 0.41 10.10
N THR A 129 -2.37 1.14 9.05
CA THR A 129 -2.26 2.60 9.02
C THR A 129 -3.49 3.26 9.68
N PRO A 130 -3.31 4.10 10.72
CA PRO A 130 -4.40 4.86 11.31
C PRO A 130 -4.77 6.07 10.41
N TYR A 131 -5.52 5.84 9.34
CA TYR A 131 -5.79 6.84 8.30
C TYR A 131 -6.43 8.15 8.80
N SER A 132 -7.15 8.13 9.93
CA SER A 132 -7.69 9.34 10.57
C SER A 132 -6.61 10.30 11.10
N ARG A 133 -5.40 9.80 11.32
CA ARG A 133 -4.24 10.55 11.84
C ARG A 133 -3.16 10.79 10.77
N MET A 134 -3.46 10.46 9.52
CA MET A 134 -2.55 10.56 8.37
C MET A 134 -3.01 11.67 7.42
N PRO A 135 -2.21 12.07 6.42
CA PRO A 135 -2.65 13.05 5.42
C PRO A 135 -3.97 12.61 4.77
N PRO A 136 -4.96 13.52 4.63
CA PRO A 136 -6.31 13.14 4.20
C PRO A 136 -6.36 12.55 2.79
N ASN A 137 -5.37 12.89 1.95
CA ASN A 137 -5.19 12.43 0.57
C ASN A 137 -4.44 11.10 0.43
N LEU A 138 -3.89 10.56 1.53
CA LEU A 138 -3.12 9.33 1.46
C LEU A 138 -3.97 8.15 0.95
N LEU A 139 -5.11 7.89 1.60
CA LEU A 139 -6.01 6.79 1.23
C LEU A 139 -6.60 6.94 -0.19
N PRO A 140 -7.12 8.12 -0.60
CA PRO A 140 -7.50 8.37 -2.00
C PRO A 140 -6.37 8.09 -3.01
N THR A 141 -5.13 8.43 -2.66
CA THR A 141 -3.96 8.17 -3.53
C THR A 141 -3.69 6.67 -3.66
N VAL A 142 -3.82 5.90 -2.58
CA VAL A 142 -3.72 4.42 -2.63
C VAL A 142 -4.79 3.84 -3.55
N ILE A 143 -6.05 4.25 -3.39
CA ILE A 143 -7.19 3.78 -4.20
C ILE A 143 -6.95 4.10 -5.68
N THR A 144 -6.57 5.34 -5.99
CA THR A 144 -6.31 5.78 -7.37
C THR A 144 -5.15 5.00 -7.98
N SER A 145 -4.05 4.84 -7.25
CA SER A 145 -2.88 4.08 -7.73
C SER A 145 -3.21 2.62 -8.00
N LEU A 146 -3.95 1.95 -7.10
CA LEU A 146 -4.36 0.56 -7.30
C LEU A 146 -5.30 0.41 -8.51
N ARG A 147 -6.27 1.32 -8.65
CA ARG A 147 -7.15 1.38 -9.82
C ARG A 147 -6.35 1.54 -11.11
N THR A 148 -5.50 2.58 -11.19
CA THR A 148 -4.68 2.83 -12.37
C THR A 148 -3.84 1.60 -12.72
N ARG A 149 -3.25 0.93 -11.73
CA ARG A 149 -2.47 -0.27 -12.00
C ARG A 149 -3.31 -1.42 -12.56
N ILE A 150 -4.55 -1.59 -12.10
CA ILE A 150 -5.45 -2.63 -12.62
C ILE A 150 -5.88 -2.29 -14.06
N GLU A 151 -6.17 -1.02 -14.34
CA GLU A 151 -6.55 -0.53 -15.67
C GLU A 151 -5.43 -0.67 -16.71
N GLU A 152 -4.19 -0.32 -16.33
CA GLU A 152 -2.99 -0.53 -17.15
C GLU A 152 -2.69 -2.02 -17.36
N GLY A 153 -3.11 -2.86 -16.40
CA GLY A 153 -2.98 -4.30 -16.43
C GLY A 153 -1.57 -4.79 -16.07
N PHE A 154 -1.30 -6.03 -16.47
CA PHE A 154 -0.06 -6.74 -16.13
C PHE A 154 0.62 -7.27 -17.38
N ARG A 155 1.96 -7.20 -17.43
CA ARG A 155 2.77 -7.49 -18.62
C ARG A 155 2.52 -8.89 -19.21
N SER A 156 2.32 -9.90 -18.38
CA SER A 156 2.09 -11.29 -18.81
C SER A 156 0.66 -11.76 -18.52
N LYS A 157 0.11 -12.63 -19.37
CA LYS A 157 -1.19 -13.28 -19.13
C LYS A 157 -1.18 -14.11 -17.84
N SER A 158 -0.08 -14.81 -17.56
CA SER A 158 0.07 -15.56 -16.31
C SER A 158 0.13 -14.64 -15.09
N ASP A 159 0.77 -13.48 -15.23
CA ASP A 159 0.82 -12.49 -14.15
C ASP A 159 -0.56 -11.88 -13.92
N ARG A 160 -1.32 -11.61 -14.98
CA ARG A 160 -2.69 -11.09 -14.86
C ARG A 160 -3.57 -11.96 -13.97
N ASN A 161 -3.60 -13.27 -14.21
CA ASN A 161 -4.43 -14.18 -13.42
C ASN A 161 -3.99 -14.27 -11.95
N ASN A 162 -2.69 -14.09 -11.68
CA ASN A 162 -2.14 -14.23 -10.33
C ASN A 162 -2.14 -12.91 -9.54
N LEU A 163 -2.22 -11.76 -10.22
CA LEU A 163 -2.05 -10.43 -9.62
C LEU A 163 -3.32 -9.60 -9.58
N LEU A 164 -4.33 -9.94 -10.41
CA LEU A 164 -5.61 -9.24 -10.41
C LEU A 164 -6.33 -9.42 -9.06
N ASP A 165 -6.46 -10.64 -8.55
CA ASP A 165 -7.15 -10.89 -7.28
C ASP A 165 -6.46 -10.20 -6.08
N PRO A 166 -5.12 -10.27 -5.92
CA PRO A 166 -4.43 -9.48 -4.89
C PRO A 166 -4.63 -7.97 -5.05
N ALA A 167 -4.59 -7.43 -6.27
CA ALA A 167 -4.74 -6.01 -6.53
C ALA A 167 -6.16 -5.52 -6.18
N VAL A 168 -7.19 -6.23 -6.67
CA VAL A 168 -8.59 -5.97 -6.36
C VAL A 168 -8.85 -6.15 -4.86
N GLY A 169 -8.29 -7.18 -4.24
CA GLY A 169 -8.37 -7.39 -2.80
C GLY A 169 -7.76 -6.25 -1.98
N CYS A 170 -6.69 -5.61 -2.45
CA CYS A 170 -6.14 -4.40 -1.84
C CYS A 170 -7.06 -3.18 -2.05
N LEU A 171 -7.63 -3.04 -3.25
CA LEU A 171 -8.56 -1.95 -3.57
C LEU A 171 -9.81 -2.01 -2.71
N THR A 172 -10.43 -3.20 -2.61
CA THR A 172 -11.57 -3.45 -1.72
C THR A 172 -11.23 -3.15 -0.28
N LEU A 173 -10.08 -3.63 0.22
CA LEU A 173 -9.64 -3.36 1.59
C LEU A 173 -9.46 -1.85 1.85
N ALA A 174 -8.89 -1.11 0.90
CA ALA A 174 -8.73 0.34 1.01
C ALA A 174 -10.09 1.06 1.11
N LEU A 175 -11.08 0.63 0.31
CA LEU A 175 -12.43 1.20 0.34
C LEU A 175 -13.19 0.84 1.63
N SER A 176 -12.94 -0.35 2.18
CA SER A 176 -13.52 -0.79 3.46
C SER A 176 -12.82 -0.22 4.70
N SER A 177 -11.70 0.50 4.53
CA SER A 177 -10.96 1.06 5.66
C SER A 177 -11.80 2.11 6.40
N SER A 178 -11.81 2.01 7.73
CA SER A 178 -12.60 2.86 8.62
C SER A 178 -11.70 3.71 9.53
N PRO A 179 -12.04 4.99 9.78
CA PRO A 179 -13.16 5.73 9.21
C PRO A 179 -12.90 6.11 7.74
N SER A 180 -13.95 6.06 6.91
CA SER A 180 -13.83 6.47 5.51
C SER A 180 -13.56 7.98 5.42
N SER A 181 -12.42 8.34 4.81
CA SER A 181 -12.03 9.74 4.62
C SER A 181 -13.09 10.49 3.81
N ALA A 182 -13.36 11.76 4.17
CA ALA A 182 -14.29 12.62 3.44
C ALA A 182 -13.93 12.71 1.95
N GLN A 183 -12.63 12.62 1.62
CA GLN A 183 -12.16 12.60 0.24
C GLN A 183 -12.48 11.30 -0.49
N VAL A 184 -12.49 10.15 0.19
CA VAL A 184 -12.93 8.87 -0.40
C VAL A 184 -14.44 8.90 -0.65
N LYS A 185 -15.22 9.43 0.30
CA LYS A 185 -16.67 9.63 0.10
C LYS A 185 -16.95 10.55 -1.08
N LYS A 186 -16.20 11.66 -1.19
CA LYS A 186 -16.29 12.57 -2.33
C LYS A 186 -15.92 11.86 -3.63
N LEU A 187 -14.82 11.10 -3.66
CA LEU A 187 -14.39 10.35 -4.84
C LEU A 187 -15.50 9.39 -5.33
N LEU A 188 -16.12 8.64 -4.41
CA LEU A 188 -17.23 7.74 -4.74
C LEU A 188 -18.48 8.50 -5.17
N HIS A 189 -18.81 9.60 -4.50
CA HIS A 189 -19.96 10.44 -4.85
C HIS A 189 -19.81 11.08 -6.23
N ASP A 190 -18.63 11.63 -6.53
CA ASP A 190 -18.31 12.24 -7.82
C ASP A 190 -18.42 11.18 -8.93
N GLU A 191 -17.95 9.96 -8.67
CA GLU A 191 -18.07 8.85 -9.60
C GLU A 191 -19.53 8.46 -9.87
N VAL A 192 -20.33 8.27 -8.81
CA VAL A 192 -21.77 7.97 -8.92
C VAL A 192 -22.52 9.09 -9.65
N SER A 193 -22.17 10.34 -9.37
CA SER A 193 -22.79 11.52 -9.98
C SER A 193 -22.40 11.69 -11.45
N SER A 194 -21.17 11.32 -11.82
CA SER A 194 -20.69 11.41 -13.19
C SER A 194 -21.33 10.37 -14.12
N GLY A 195 -21.89 9.29 -13.57
CA GLY A 195 -22.46 8.19 -14.35
C GLY A 195 -21.43 7.48 -15.24
N TYR A 196 -21.82 6.37 -15.86
CA TYR A 196 -21.01 5.71 -16.89
C TYR A 196 -21.08 6.52 -18.19
N LEU A 197 -20.41 7.67 -18.24
CA LEU A 197 -20.31 8.47 -19.46
C LEU A 197 -19.26 7.83 -20.38
N GLU A 198 -19.73 7.08 -21.39
CA GLU A 198 -18.93 6.45 -22.46
C GLU A 198 -17.99 7.42 -23.24
N LYS A 199 -18.04 8.73 -22.97
CA LYS A 199 -17.27 9.75 -23.69
C LYS A 199 -15.81 9.89 -23.25
N GLU A 200 -15.42 9.40 -22.07
CA GLU A 200 -14.02 9.19 -21.70
C GLU A 200 -13.85 7.75 -21.20
N LYS A 201 -12.91 6.98 -21.75
CA LYS A 201 -12.57 5.60 -21.33
C LYS A 201 -11.97 5.52 -19.90
N LYS A 202 -12.54 6.21 -18.92
CA LYS A 202 -12.10 6.15 -17.52
C LYS A 202 -13.16 5.44 -16.71
N SER A 203 -13.09 4.11 -16.70
CA SER A 203 -13.91 3.24 -15.85
C SER A 203 -13.65 3.58 -14.39
N GLY A 204 -14.63 4.13 -13.68
CA GLY A 204 -14.57 4.40 -12.24
C GLY A 204 -14.12 3.22 -11.36
N VAL A 205 -13.80 3.49 -10.08
CA VAL A 205 -13.45 2.45 -9.09
C VAL A 205 -14.58 1.43 -8.93
N LEU A 206 -15.82 1.89 -8.86
CA LEU A 206 -17.01 1.05 -8.72
C LEU A 206 -17.28 0.24 -10.00
N SER A 207 -17.13 0.85 -11.17
CA SER A 207 -17.31 0.12 -12.44
C SER A 207 -16.24 -0.95 -12.64
N LEU A 208 -14.99 -0.68 -12.24
CA LEU A 208 -13.93 -1.69 -12.24
C LEU A 208 -14.23 -2.87 -11.30
N LEU A 209 -14.72 -2.59 -10.09
CA LEU A 209 -15.13 -3.64 -9.16
C LEU A 209 -16.33 -4.45 -9.67
N PHE A 210 -17.31 -3.78 -10.29
CA PHE A 210 -18.47 -4.44 -10.88
C PHE A 210 -18.08 -5.31 -12.08
N GLU A 211 -17.23 -4.80 -12.97
CA GLU A 211 -16.69 -5.56 -14.10
C GLU A 211 -15.94 -6.80 -13.60
N TYR A 212 -15.09 -6.65 -12.59
CA TYR A 212 -14.39 -7.79 -12.00
C TYR A 212 -15.36 -8.81 -11.36
N ALA A 213 -16.35 -8.35 -10.59
CA ALA A 213 -17.36 -9.24 -9.99
C ALA A 213 -18.18 -9.99 -11.06
N SER A 214 -18.46 -9.34 -12.20
CA SER A 214 -19.17 -9.95 -13.32
C SER A 214 -18.34 -11.02 -14.04
N GLN A 215 -17.02 -10.86 -14.12
CA GLN A 215 -16.10 -11.84 -14.70
C GLN A 215 -15.93 -13.09 -13.81
N GLY A 216 -16.12 -12.95 -12.49
CA GLY A 216 -15.99 -14.04 -11.52
C GLY A 216 -17.26 -14.84 -11.23
N SER A 217 -18.40 -14.52 -11.85
CA SER A 217 -19.66 -15.24 -11.59
C SER A 217 -19.69 -16.60 -12.29
N CYS A 218 -19.41 -17.66 -11.52
CA CYS A 218 -20.13 -18.92 -11.70
C CYS A 218 -21.65 -18.63 -11.58
N PRO A 219 -22.52 -19.21 -12.41
CA PRO A 219 -23.94 -18.84 -12.54
C PRO A 219 -24.83 -19.17 -11.31
N SER A 220 -24.26 -19.49 -10.15
CA SER A 220 -24.99 -19.89 -8.94
C SER A 220 -24.94 -18.88 -7.79
N ILE A 221 -24.20 -17.77 -7.91
CA ILE A 221 -24.15 -16.73 -6.87
C ILE A 221 -24.75 -15.44 -7.44
N CYS A 222 -26.04 -15.51 -7.74
CA CYS A 222 -26.81 -14.35 -8.12
C CYS A 222 -27.62 -13.89 -6.91
N LEU A 223 -27.42 -12.65 -6.47
CA LEU A 223 -28.46 -11.81 -5.87
C LEU A 223 -28.93 -12.03 -4.41
N GLU A 224 -28.20 -12.68 -3.50
CA GLU A 224 -28.61 -12.69 -2.07
C GLU A 224 -28.04 -11.53 -1.23
N ALA A 225 -27.04 -10.78 -1.70
CA ALA A 225 -26.38 -9.75 -0.89
C ALA A 225 -27.00 -8.34 -0.98
N LEU A 226 -28.11 -8.15 -1.72
CA LEU A 226 -28.80 -6.85 -1.87
C LEU A 226 -30.22 -6.83 -1.28
N GLN A 227 -30.59 -7.85 -0.51
CA GLN A 227 -31.79 -7.83 0.31
C GLN A 227 -31.39 -7.96 1.79
N THR A 228 -31.19 -6.82 2.45
CA THR A 228 -31.60 -6.56 3.85
C THR A 228 -31.45 -5.07 4.16
#